data_AF-D3Z3L8-F1
#
_entry.id   AF-D3Z3L8-F1
#
_cell.length_a   1.000
_cell.length_b   1.000
_cell.length_c   1.000
_cell.angle_alpha   90.00
_cell.angle_beta   90.00
_cell.angle_gamma   90.00
#
_symmetry.space_group_name_H-M   'P 1'
#
loop_
_entity.id
_entity.type
_entity.pdbx_description
1 polymer ?
#
loop_
_entity_poly.entity_id
_entity_poly.type
_entity_poly.pdbx_seq_one_letter_code
_entity_poly.pdbx_strand_id
1 'polypeptide(L)'
;MPYVDRQNRICGFLDIEDNENSGKFLRRYFILDTQANCLLWYMDNPQNLAVGAGAVGSLQLTYISKVSIATPKQKPKTPFCFVINALSQRYFLQA
;
A
#
# COMPACT_ATOMS: atom_id res chain seq x y z
N MET A 1 -2.91 16.40 -6.06
CA MET A 1 -1.44 16.25 -6.09
C MET A 1 -1.06 15.16 -5.11
N PRO A 2 -0.26 14.15 -5.50
CA PRO A 2 0.25 13.19 -4.53
C PRO A 2 1.11 13.89 -3.49
N TYR A 3 1.01 13.47 -2.22
CA TYR A 3 1.89 13.97 -1.17
C TYR A 3 3.29 13.36 -1.38
N VAL A 4 4.32 14.15 -1.11
CA VAL A 4 5.70 13.80 -1.41
C VAL A 4 6.55 14.03 -0.17
N ASP A 5 7.41 13.07 0.17
CA ASP A 5 8.31 13.19 1.33
C ASP A 5 9.52 14.09 1.03
N ARG A 6 10.38 14.29 2.03
CA ARG A 6 11.61 15.09 1.90
C ARG A 6 12.63 14.51 0.89
N GLN A 7 12.46 13.26 0.47
CA GLN A 7 13.31 12.58 -0.50
C GLN A 7 12.67 12.58 -1.90
N ASN A 8 11.62 13.37 -2.12
CA ASN A 8 10.86 13.43 -3.36
C ASN A 8 10.15 12.11 -3.74
N ARG A 9 9.82 11.25 -2.75
CA ARG A 9 9.08 10.02 -2.97
C ARG A 9 7.60 10.23 -2.73
N ILE A 10 6.75 9.65 -3.57
CA ILE A 10 5.30 9.71 -3.40
C ILE A 10 4.94 8.90 -2.15
N CYS A 11 4.17 9.50 -1.25
CA CYS A 11 3.78 8.85 0.00
C CYS A 11 2.42 9.31 0.50
N GLY A 12 1.85 8.57 1.43
CA GLY A 12 0.54 8.88 2.00
C GLY A 12 -0.06 7.71 2.77
N PHE A 13 -1.17 7.98 3.45
CA PHE A 13 -1.92 6.92 4.11
C PHE A 13 -2.83 6.21 3.13
N LEU A 14 -2.81 4.88 3.17
CA LEU A 14 -3.80 4.01 2.54
C LEU A 14 -4.21 2.96 3.57
N ASP A 15 -5.41 2.42 3.41
CA ASP A 15 -5.82 1.26 4.18
C ASP A 15 -5.58 0.00 3.35
N ILE A 16 -4.87 -0.97 3.91
CA ILE A 16 -4.57 -2.27 3.27
C ILE A 16 -5.31 -3.39 3.99
N GLU A 17 -5.83 -4.34 3.23
CA GLU A 17 -6.48 -5.52 3.82
C GLU A 17 -5.48 -6.36 4.62
N ASP A 18 -5.81 -6.67 5.87
CA ASP A 18 -4.95 -7.39 6.83
C ASP A 18 -4.59 -8.79 6.34
N ASN A 19 -5.62 -9.54 5.90
CA ASN A 19 -5.50 -10.85 5.26
C ASN A 19 -6.45 -10.94 4.07
N GLU A 20 -6.08 -11.73 3.06
CA GLU A 20 -6.94 -11.95 1.89
C GLU A 20 -8.33 -12.43 2.34
N ASN A 21 -9.37 -11.71 1.91
CA ASN A 21 -10.79 -11.95 2.25
C ASN A 21 -11.20 -11.71 3.71
N SER A 22 -10.35 -11.12 4.55
CA SER A 22 -10.73 -10.77 5.92
C SER A 22 -11.80 -9.68 6.01
N GLY A 23 -11.88 -8.80 5.00
CA GLY A 23 -12.71 -7.60 5.01
C GLY A 23 -12.25 -6.52 5.99
N LYS A 24 -11.13 -6.74 6.70
CA LYS A 24 -10.57 -5.81 7.68
C LYS A 24 -9.41 -5.05 7.05
N PHE A 25 -9.52 -3.74 7.05
CA PHE A 25 -8.51 -2.85 6.51
C PHE A 25 -7.73 -2.15 7.63
N LEU A 26 -6.42 -2.05 7.46
CA LEU A 26 -5.50 -1.44 8.39
C LEU A 26 -4.84 -0.23 7.74
N ARG A 27 -4.96 0.92 8.39
CA ARG A 27 -4.31 2.15 7.94
C ARG A 27 -2.80 2.03 8.06
N ARG A 28 -2.08 2.30 6.97
CA ARG A 28 -0.62 2.28 6.90
C ARG A 28 -0.10 3.46 6.11
N TYR A 29 1.11 3.91 6.43
CA TYR A 29 1.79 4.95 5.69
C TYR A 29 2.63 4.32 4.58
N PHE A 30 2.22 4.53 3.33
CA PHE A 30 2.87 4.01 2.14
C PHE A 30 3.90 4.98 1.60
N ILE A 31 4.99 4.45 1.08
CA ILE A 31 6.03 5.16 0.35
C ILE A 31 6.30 4.39 -0.94
N LEU A 32 6.09 5.06 -2.07
CA LEU A 32 6.47 4.57 -3.40
C LEU A 32 7.89 5.06 -3.71
N ASP A 33 8.85 4.15 -3.60
CA ASP A 33 10.24 4.40 -3.91
C ASP A 33 10.58 3.87 -5.31
N THR A 34 10.52 4.74 -6.31
CA THR A 34 10.79 4.38 -7.70
C THR A 34 12.28 4.13 -7.97
N GLN A 35 13.18 4.65 -7.12
CA GLN A 35 14.63 4.43 -7.26
C GLN A 35 15.00 3.04 -6.73
N ALA A 36 14.49 2.67 -5.56
CA ALA A 36 14.65 1.33 -4.99
C ALA A 36 13.71 0.28 -5.61
N ASN A 37 12.82 0.71 -6.52
CA ASN A 37 11.84 -0.11 -7.21
C ASN A 37 10.92 -0.90 -6.26
N CYS A 38 10.53 -0.27 -5.15
CA CYS A 38 9.69 -0.90 -4.14
C CYS A 38 8.58 0.02 -3.61
N LEU A 39 7.48 -0.59 -3.22
CA LEU A 39 6.41 0.01 -2.43
C LEU A 39 6.58 -0.47 -0.98
N LEU A 40 6.76 0.46 -0.05
CA LEU A 40 6.97 0.19 1.36
C LEU A 40 5.77 0.69 2.15
N TRP A 41 5.45 0.03 3.27
CA TRP A 41 4.47 0.58 4.21
C TRP A 41 4.87 0.38 5.67
N TYR A 42 4.54 1.39 6.46
CA TYR A 42 4.90 1.52 7.87
C TYR A 42 3.64 1.67 8.73
N MET A 43 3.77 1.46 10.04
CA MET A 43 2.68 1.67 10.99
C MET A 43 2.17 3.12 10.99
N ASP A 44 3.09 4.07 10.81
CA ASP A 44 2.85 5.52 10.69
C ASP A 44 3.94 6.11 9.77
N ASN A 45 3.92 7.41 9.52
CA ASN A 45 5.01 8.13 8.87
C ASN A 45 6.34 7.81 9.58
N PRO A 46 7.38 7.33 8.87
CA PRO A 46 8.68 7.00 9.46
C PRO A 46 9.30 8.12 10.32
N GLN A 47 8.94 9.38 10.07
CA GLN A 47 9.39 10.52 10.89
C GLN A 47 8.78 10.55 12.30
N ASN A 48 7.62 9.92 12.49
CA ASN A 48 6.92 9.81 13.78
C ASN A 48 7.31 8.53 14.55
N LEU A 49 8.04 7.62 13.91
CA LEU A 49 8.41 6.33 14.51
C LEU A 49 9.77 6.42 15.23
N ALA A 50 9.98 5.50 16.17
CA ALA A 50 11.28 5.35 16.82
C ALA A 50 12.38 5.08 15.79
N VAL A 51 13.58 5.61 16.07
CA VAL A 51 14.76 5.37 15.22
C VAL A 51 14.99 3.87 15.07
N GLY A 52 15.08 3.40 13.83
CA GLY A 52 15.25 1.98 13.51
C GLY A 52 13.94 1.20 13.31
N ALA A 53 12.77 1.83 13.42
CA ALA A 53 11.50 1.20 13.06
C ALA A 53 11.48 0.86 11.55
N GLY A 54 11.40 -0.43 11.24
CA GLY A 54 11.36 -0.93 9.87
C GLY A 54 9.98 -0.84 9.23
N ALA A 55 9.93 -1.08 7.92
CA ALA A 55 8.68 -1.27 7.20
C ALA A 55 7.98 -2.54 7.71
N VAL A 56 6.67 -2.48 7.90
CA VAL A 56 5.87 -3.66 8.28
C VAL A 56 5.48 -4.51 7.08
N GLY A 57 5.71 -4.00 5.87
CA GLY A 57 5.72 -4.79 4.66
C GLY A 57 6.31 -4.03 3.48
N SER A 58 6.61 -4.80 2.44
CA SER A 58 7.22 -4.28 1.22
C SER A 58 6.75 -5.10 0.02
N LEU A 59 6.71 -4.45 -1.13
CA LEU A 59 6.39 -5.07 -2.40
C LEU A 59 7.33 -4.53 -3.48
N GLN A 60 8.07 -5.41 -4.14
CA GLN A 60 8.89 -5.03 -5.29
C GLN A 60 7.96 -4.66 -6.46
N LEU A 61 8.19 -3.49 -7.07
CA LEU A 61 7.35 -3.01 -8.16
C LEU A 61 7.46 -3.92 -9.40
N THR A 62 8.60 -4.56 -9.60
CA THR A 62 8.81 -5.57 -10.65
C THR A 62 7.93 -6.81 -10.50
N TYR A 63 7.42 -7.08 -9.30
CA TYR A 63 6.52 -8.21 -9.06
C TYR A 63 5.06 -7.88 -9.37
N ILE A 64 4.74 -6.60 -9.53
CA ILE A 64 3.38 -6.15 -9.84
C ILE A 64 3.07 -6.49 -11.29
N SER A 65 2.08 -7.36 -11.50
CA SER A 65 1.60 -7.73 -12.83
C SER A 65 0.47 -6.82 -13.31
N LYS A 66 -0.38 -6.33 -12.39
CA LYS A 66 -1.51 -5.48 -12.72
C LYS A 66 -2.03 -4.70 -11.51
N VAL A 67 -2.34 -3.42 -11.73
CA VAL A 67 -3.11 -2.60 -10.80
C VAL A 67 -4.46 -2.26 -11.45
N SER A 68 -5.56 -2.43 -10.71
CA SER A 68 -6.90 -2.12 -11.22
C SER A 68 -7.85 -1.70 -10.11
N ILE A 69 -8.85 -0.89 -10.44
CA ILE A 69 -9.95 -0.57 -9.52
C ILE A 69 -10.65 -1.89 -9.13
N ALA A 70 -10.89 -2.08 -7.83
CA ALA A 70 -11.57 -3.27 -7.35
C ALA A 70 -13.02 -3.22 -7.80
N THR A 71 -13.48 -4.29 -8.44
CA THR A 71 -14.87 -4.34 -8.91
C THR A 71 -15.83 -4.49 -7.73
N PRO A 72 -17.07 -3.99 -7.83
CA PRO A 72 -18.09 -4.22 -6.80
C PRO A 72 -18.34 -5.70 -6.49
N LYS A 73 -18.03 -6.62 -7.43
CA LYS A 73 -18.11 -8.07 -7.21
C LYS A 73 -17.03 -8.58 -6.26
N GLN A 74 -15.84 -7.97 -6.25
CA GLN A 74 -14.72 -8.37 -5.40
C GLN A 74 -14.83 -7.79 -4.00
N LYS A 75 -15.22 -6.51 -3.89
CA LYS A 75 -15.43 -5.84 -2.60
C LYS A 75 -16.65 -4.90 -2.66
N PRO A 76 -17.88 -5.42 -2.48
CA PRO A 76 -19.10 -4.61 -2.63
C PRO A 76 -19.27 -3.51 -1.56
N LYS A 77 -18.49 -3.57 -0.47
CA LYS A 77 -18.68 -2.74 0.73
C LYS A 77 -17.61 -1.66 0.92
N THR A 78 -16.59 -1.57 0.06
CA THR A 78 -15.47 -0.63 0.23
C THR A 78 -15.38 0.34 -0.95
N PRO A 79 -15.82 1.61 -0.79
CA PRO A 79 -15.63 2.62 -1.81
C PRO A 79 -14.13 2.92 -2.02
N PHE A 80 -13.76 3.40 -3.20
CA PHE A 80 -12.38 3.78 -3.55
C PHE A 80 -11.33 2.66 -3.36
N CYS A 81 -11.75 1.40 -3.49
CA CYS A 81 -10.86 0.26 -3.39
C CYS A 81 -10.19 -0.07 -4.74
N PHE A 82 -8.91 -0.42 -4.69
CA PHE A 82 -8.15 -0.94 -5.83
C PHE A 82 -7.34 -2.16 -5.41
N VAL A 83 -6.96 -2.97 -6.40
CA VAL A 83 -6.18 -4.20 -6.19
C VAL A 83 -4.85 -4.12 -6.91
N ILE A 84 -3.79 -4.48 -6.21
CA ILE A 84 -2.46 -4.74 -6.75
C ILE A 84 -2.29 -6.26 -6.83
N ASN A 85 -2.13 -6.77 -8.05
CA ASN A 85 -1.79 -8.17 -8.28
C ASN A 85 -0.27 -8.27 -8.38
N ALA A 86 0.35 -9.08 -7.53
CA ALA A 86 1.78 -9.32 -7.56
C ALA A 86 2.10 -10.79 -7.25
N LEU A 87 2.83 -11.44 -8.16
CA LEU A 87 3.06 -12.89 -8.10
C LEU A 87 1.73 -13.66 -7.91
N SER A 88 1.63 -14.46 -6.85
CA SER A 88 0.45 -15.22 -6.43
C SER A 88 -0.39 -14.52 -5.35
N GLN A 89 -0.11 -13.24 -5.06
CA GLN A 89 -0.80 -12.47 -4.02
C GLN A 89 -1.59 -11.29 -4.60
N ARG A 90 -2.65 -10.91 -3.89
CA ARG A 90 -3.50 -9.76 -4.20
C ARG A 90 -3.56 -8.87 -2.98
N TYR A 91 -3.17 -7.62 -3.14
CA TYR A 91 -3.31 -6.61 -2.11
C TYR A 91 -4.49 -5.73 -2.44
N PHE A 92 -5.49 -5.71 -1.57
CA PHE A 92 -6.61 -4.77 -1.66
C PHE A 92 -6.25 -3.54 -0.84
N LEU A 93 -6.32 -2.37 -1.47
CA LEU A 93 -6.05 -1.09 -0.84
C LEU A 93 -7.23 -0.14 -1.03
N GLN A 94 -7.37 0.79 -0.09
CA GLN A 94 -8.34 1.88 -0.12
C GLN A 94 -7.63 3.21 0.10
N ALA A 95 -8.00 4.22 -0.69
CA ALA A 95 -7.47 5.58 -0.62
C ALA A 95 -8.51 6.56 -0.06
#